data_AF-A0A2M9Q4C4-F1
#
_entry.id   AF-A0A2M9Q4C4-F1
#
_cell.length_a   1.000
_cell.length_b   1.000
_cell.length_c   1.000
_cell.angle_alpha   90.00
_cell.angle_beta   90.00
_cell.angle_gamma   90.00
#
_symmetry.space_group_name_H-M   'P 1'
#
loop_
_entity.id
_entity.type
_entity.pdbx_description
1 polymer ?
#
loop_
_entity_poly.entity_id
_entity_poly.type
_entity_poly.pdbx_seq_one_letter_code
_entity_poly.pdbx_strand_id
1 'polypeptide(L)' 'MTIFGKCLYIAFFVILLLFTTVWDYFKSGNLALLENSFFSFWVASFLFTALLLRSKKDETEKS' A
#
# COMPACT_ATOMS: atom_id res chain seq x y z
N MET A 1 -13.34 -10.89 28.40
CA MET A 1 -12.81 -10.33 27.13
C MET A 1 -12.65 -8.83 27.33
N THR A 2 -11.44 -8.29 27.27
CA THR A 2 -11.20 -6.84 27.46
C THR A 2 -11.86 -6.06 26.33
N ILE A 3 -12.27 -4.81 26.60
CA ILE A 3 -12.86 -3.91 25.59
C ILE A 3 -11.94 -3.83 24.35
N PHE A 4 -10.64 -3.78 24.59
CA PHE A 4 -9.61 -3.82 23.55
C PHE A 4 -9.70 -5.07 22.64
N GLY A 5 -9.89 -6.26 23.22
CA GLY A 5 -10.04 -7.50 22.45
C GLY A 5 -11.31 -7.52 21.59
N LYS A 6 -12.42 -6.95 22.08
CA LYS A 6 -13.65 -6.79 21.28
C LYS A 6 -13.45 -5.80 20.12
N CYS A 7 -12.80 -4.67 20.37
CA CYS A 7 -12.51 -3.69 19.33
C CYS A 7 -11.58 -4.26 18.25
N LEU A 8 -10.53 -4.99 18.63
CA LEU A 8 -9.66 -5.69 17.68
C LEU A 8 -10.42 -6.70 16.84
N TYR A 9 -11.31 -7.47 17.46
CA TYR A 9 -12.11 -8.46 16.73
C TYR A 9 -13.06 -7.82 15.71
N ILE A 10 -13.72 -6.72 16.08
CA ILE A 10 -14.60 -5.96 15.17
C ILE A 10 -13.77 -5.34 14.04
N ALA A 11 -12.64 -4.72 14.36
CA ALA A 11 -11.76 -4.13 13.34
C ALA A 11 -11.27 -5.20 12.37
N PHE A 12 -10.87 -6.37 12.86
CA PHE A 12 -10.47 -7.51 12.03
C PHE A 12 -11.58 -7.95 11.08
N PHE A 13 -12.82 -8.07 11.58
CA PHE A 13 -13.96 -8.46 10.76
C PHE A 13 -14.29 -7.42 9.68
N VAL A 14 -14.23 -6.13 10.03
CA VAL A 14 -14.45 -5.02 9.08
C VAL A 14 -13.36 -5.00 8.01
N ILE A 15 -12.09 -5.21 8.39
CA ILE A 15 -10.97 -5.30 7.44
C ILE A 15 -11.17 -6.48 6.48
N LEU A 16 -11.55 -7.65 6.99
CA LEU A 16 -11.82 -8.81 6.15
C LEU A 16 -12.96 -8.55 5.16
N LEU A 17 -14.06 -7.95 5.60
CA LEU A 17 -15.20 -7.62 4.76
C LEU A 17 -14.81 -6.61 3.65
N LEU A 18 -14.06 -5.57 4.01
CA LEU A 18 -13.55 -4.60 3.04
C LEU A 18 -12.63 -5.27 2.03
N PHE A 19 -11.71 -6.11 2.49
CA PHE A 19 -10.77 -6.81 1.64
C PHE A 19 -11.49 -7.71 0.62
N THR A 20 -12.47 -8.50 1.07
CA THR A 20 -13.23 -9.37 0.16
C THR A 20 -14.06 -8.58 -0.84
N THR A 21 -14.69 -7.48 -0.42
CA THR A 21 -15.48 -6.63 -1.31
C THR A 21 -14.61 -5.97 -2.38
N VAL A 22 -13.45 -5.43 -1.98
CA VAL A 22 -12.48 -4.84 -2.90
C VAL A 22 -11.93 -5.89 -3.85
N TRP A 23 -11.61 -7.08 -3.35
CA TRP A 23 -11.14 -8.19 -4.17
C TRP A 23 -12.17 -8.63 -5.21
N ASP A 24 -13.43 -8.75 -4.82
CA ASP A 24 -14.52 -9.13 -5.72
C ASP A 24 -14.75 -8.07 -6.81
N TYR A 25 -14.70 -6.78 -6.44
CA TYR A 25 -14.76 -5.67 -7.38
C TYR A 25 -13.65 -5.74 -8.45
N PHE A 26 -12.42 -6.06 -8.03
CA PHE A 26 -11.31 -6.24 -8.97
C PHE A 26 -11.49 -7.47 -9.84
N LYS A 27 -11.89 -8.61 -9.25
CA LYS A 27 -12.13 -9.86 -9.97
C LYS A 27 -13.27 -9.75 -10.99
N SER A 28 -14.28 -8.92 -10.73
CA SER A 28 -15.44 -8.70 -11.59
C SER A 28 -15.15 -7.90 -12.88
N GLY A 29 -13.89 -7.75 -13.28
CA GLY A 29 -13.49 -7.12 -14.55
C GLY A 29 -12.62 -5.88 -14.41
N ASN A 30 -12.29 -5.47 -13.18
CA ASN A 30 -11.42 -4.32 -12.91
C ASN A 30 -9.95 -4.73 -12.66
N LEU A 31 -9.55 -5.96 -12.99
CA LEU A 31 -8.16 -6.44 -12.83
C LEU A 31 -7.14 -5.52 -13.50
N ALA A 32 -7.47 -4.95 -14.66
CA ALA A 32 -6.62 -3.99 -15.35
C ALA A 32 -6.35 -2.71 -14.53
N LEU A 33 -7.32 -2.24 -13.73
CA LEU A 33 -7.10 -1.13 -12.81
C LEU A 33 -6.16 -1.51 -11.68
N LEU A 34 -6.27 -2.73 -11.16
CA LEU A 34 -5.40 -3.24 -10.11
C LEU A 34 -3.94 -3.35 -10.59
N GLU A 35 -3.74 -3.91 -11.78
CA GLU A 35 -2.42 -4.00 -12.42
C GLU A 35 -1.82 -2.62 -12.68
N ASN A 36 -2.61 -1.68 -13.19
CA ASN A 36 -2.16 -0.29 -13.41
C ASN A 36 -1.81 0.41 -12.09
N SER A 37 -2.58 0.19 -11.02
CA SER A 37 -2.26 0.71 -9.69
C SER A 37 -0.95 0.13 -9.15
N PHE A 38 -0.71 -1.19 -9.30
CA PHE A 38 0.55 -1.80 -8.90
C PHE A 38 1.73 -1.27 -9.72
N PHE A 39 1.56 -1.11 -11.03
CA PHE A 39 2.60 -0.54 -11.89
C PHE A 39 2.92 0.92 -11.52
N SER A 40 1.89 1.74 -11.30
CA SER A 40 2.05 3.12 -10.86
C SER A 40 2.77 3.22 -9.51
N PHE A 41 2.40 2.36 -8.55
CA PHE A 41 3.07 2.26 -7.26
C PHE A 41 4.55 1.87 -7.40
N TRP A 42 4.84 0.90 -8.27
CA TRP A 42 6.22 0.47 -8.55
C TRP A 42 7.07 1.62 -9.10
N VAL A 43 6.57 2.35 -10.09
CA VAL A 43 7.26 3.51 -10.67
C VAL A 43 7.49 4.60 -9.62
N ALA A 44 6.48 4.91 -8.80
CA ALA A 44 6.61 5.89 -7.73
C ALA A 44 7.67 5.49 -6.70
N SER A 45 7.73 4.21 -6.32
CA SER A 45 8.74 3.68 -5.40
C SER A 45 10.16 3.78 -5.97
N PHE A 46 10.31 3.50 -7.27
CA PHE A 46 11.60 3.64 -7.95
C PHE A 46 12.08 5.10 -7.98
N LEU A 47 11.19 6.03 -8.34
CA LEU A 47 11.49 7.47 -8.34
C LEU A 47 11.85 7.96 -6.93
N PHE A 48 11.10 7.52 -5.92
CA PHE A 48 11.36 7.86 -4.52
C PHE A 48 12.74 7.35 -4.07
N THR A 49 13.08 6.11 -4.41
CA THR A 49 14.39 5.53 -4.11
C THR A 49 15.52 6.28 -4.81
N ALA A 50 15.33 6.65 -6.08
CA ALA A 50 16.30 7.44 -6.83
C ALA A 50 16.52 8.84 -6.21
N LEU A 51 15.44 9.49 -5.76
CA LEU A 51 15.52 10.77 -5.05
C LEU A 51 16.27 10.64 -3.72
N LEU A 52 16.00 9.59 -2.94
CA LEU A 52 16.73 9.31 -1.70
C LEU A 52 18.24 9.11 -1.97
N LEU A 53 18.59 8.31 -2.97
CA LEU A 53 19.99 8.08 -3.35
C LEU A 53 20.68 9.38 -3.79
N ARG A 54 20.00 10.21 -4.58
CA ARG A 54 20.51 11.52 -4.97
C ARG A 54 20.75 12.43 -3.75
N SER A 55 19.78 12.49 -2.84
CA SER A 55 19.90 13.28 -1.60
C SER A 55 21.11 12.85 -0.77
N LYS A 56 21.37 11.54 -0.64
CA LYS A 56 22.54 11.04 0.10
C LYS A 56 23.87 11.36 -0.59
N LYS A 57 23.89 11.42 -1.92
CA LYS A 57 25.10 11.81 -2.68
C LYS A 57 25.45 13.28 -2.43
N ASP A 58 24.44 14.14 -2.45
CA ASP A 58 24.61 15.59 -2.23
C ASP A 58 25.08 15.91 -0.80
N GLU A 59 24.70 15.09 0.20
CA GLU A 59 25.23 15.18 1.57
C GLU A 59 26.69 14.74 1.68
N THR A 60 27.11 13.76 0.88
CA THR A 60 28.48 13.21 0.91
C THR A 60 29.49 14.12 0.20
N GLU A 61 29.08 14.82 -0.87
CA GLU A 61 29.93 15.80 -1.58
C GLU A 61 30.12 17.13 -0.81
N LYS A 62 29.30 17.38 0.22
CA LYS A 62 29.34 18.61 1.03
C LYS A 62 30.11 18.48 2.35
N SER A 63 30.54 17.26 2.71
CA SER A 63 31.37 16.95 3.89
C SER A 63 32.83 16.80 3.50
#